data_AF-A0A1B9YAR3-F1
#
_entry.id   AF-A0A1B9YAR3-F1
#
_cell.length_a   1.000
_cell.length_b   1.000
_cell.length_c   1.000
_cell.angle_alpha   90.00
_cell.angle_beta   90.00
_cell.angle_gamma   90.00
#
_symmetry.space_group_name_H-M   'P 1'
#
loop_
_entity.id
_entity.type
_entity.pdbx_description
1 polymer ?
#
loop_
_entity_poly.entity_id
_entity_poly.type
_entity_poly.pdbx_seq_one_letter_code
_entity_poly.pdbx_strand_id
1 'polypeptide(L)'
;MKSQNKYRKFQLQQKNIEVLEKENSRFKRVYSEYENMSNDLWDLENSDGDPIPDDFIIAIQLQTSYLEEEIEDWLVQFNQNKNEIKS
;
A
#
# COMPACT_ATOMS: atom_id res chain seq x y z
N MET A 1 -4.00 11.83 21.40
CA MET A 1 -2.94 11.25 20.54
C MET A 1 -3.49 11.24 19.13
N LYS A 2 -2.79 11.78 18.13
CA LYS A 2 -3.16 11.52 16.74
C LYS A 2 -2.97 10.02 16.51
N SER A 3 -4.03 9.31 16.15
CA SER A 3 -3.95 7.89 15.79
C SER A 3 -2.91 7.75 14.67
N GLN A 4 -2.07 6.72 14.75
CA GLN A 4 -1.17 6.38 13.66
C GLN A 4 -2.01 6.04 12.43
N ASN A 5 -1.64 6.55 11.25
CA ASN A 5 -2.38 6.24 10.01
C ASN A 5 -2.33 4.73 9.76
N LYS A 6 -3.48 4.07 9.95
CA LYS A 6 -3.65 2.61 9.86
C LYS A 6 -3.41 2.06 8.46
N TYR A 7 -3.45 2.92 7.44
CA TYR A 7 -3.22 2.57 6.03
C TYR A 7 -1.75 2.65 5.61
N ARG A 8 -0.79 2.90 6.53
CA ARG A 8 0.66 2.90 6.23
C ARG A 8 1.31 1.54 6.48
N LYS A 9 0.82 0.50 5.79
CA LYS A 9 1.21 -0.90 6.03
C LYS A 9 2.68 -1.18 5.77
N PHE A 10 3.25 -0.62 4.71
CA PHE A 10 4.59 -0.98 4.23
C PHE A 10 5.72 -0.08 4.70
N GLN A 11 5.54 0.66 5.80
CA GLN A 11 6.54 1.63 6.27
C GLN A 11 7.90 0.98 6.60
N LEU A 12 7.91 -0.29 7.05
CA LEU A 12 9.14 -1.01 7.40
C LEU A 12 9.85 -1.59 6.16
N GLN A 13 9.15 -1.75 5.03
CA GLN A 13 9.71 -2.32 3.79
C GLN A 13 10.13 -1.26 2.77
N GLN A 14 10.13 0.04 3.10
CA GLN A 14 10.41 1.14 2.15
C GLN A 14 11.70 0.96 1.35
N LYS A 15 12.79 0.48 1.97
CA LYS A 15 14.04 0.22 1.25
C LYS A 15 13.91 -0.87 0.17
N ASN A 16 13.07 -1.88 0.39
CA ASN A 16 12.82 -2.92 -0.59
C ASN A 16 11.87 -2.42 -1.70
N ILE A 17 10.87 -1.63 -1.32
CA ILE A 17 9.94 -0.97 -2.24
C ILE A 17 10.71 -0.07 -3.21
N GLU A 18 11.59 0.81 -2.72
CA GLU A 18 12.39 1.71 -3.55
C GLU A 18 13.24 0.97 -4.59
N VAL A 19 13.70 -0.25 -4.29
CA VAL A 19 14.44 -1.08 -5.26
C VAL A 19 13.48 -1.64 -6.29
N LEU A 20 12.36 -2.24 -5.85
CA LEU A 20 11.34 -2.78 -6.74
C LEU A 20 10.75 -1.72 -7.67
N GLU A 21 10.52 -0.49 -7.21
CA GLU A 21 10.03 0.60 -8.05
C GLU A 21 11.03 1.02 -9.15
N LYS A 22 12.33 0.91 -8.88
CA LYS A 22 13.39 1.21 -9.86
C LYS A 22 13.53 0.11 -10.90
N GLU A 23 13.31 -1.14 -10.50
CA GLU A 23 13.54 -2.32 -11.34
C GLU A 23 12.28 -2.79 -12.06
N ASN A 24 11.09 -2.45 -11.57
CA ASN A 24 9.81 -2.93 -12.09
C ASN A 24 8.76 -1.80 -12.17
N SER A 25 8.48 -1.37 -13.41
CA SER A 25 7.50 -0.29 -13.68
C SER A 25 6.06 -0.67 -13.32
N ARG A 26 5.70 -1.96 -13.40
CA ARG A 26 4.38 -2.44 -12.96
C ARG A 26 4.26 -2.34 -11.45
N PHE A 27 5.28 -2.79 -10.71
CA PHE A 27 5.33 -2.65 -9.26
C PHE A 27 5.15 -1.19 -8.85
N LYS A 28 5.93 -0.28 -9.46
CA LYS A 28 5.84 1.16 -9.20
C LYS A 28 4.41 1.70 -9.35
N ARG A 29 3.74 1.32 -10.43
CA ARG A 29 2.36 1.75 -10.68
C ARG A 29 1.42 1.28 -9.58
N VAL A 30 1.45 -0.01 -9.25
CA VAL A 30 0.58 -0.60 -8.22
C VAL A 30 0.86 0.01 -6.85
N TYR A 31 2.13 0.19 -6.48
CA TYR A 31 2.50 0.82 -5.22
C TYR A 31 2.03 2.28 -5.15
N SER A 32 2.18 3.05 -6.22
CA SER A 32 1.67 4.43 -6.29
C SER A 32 0.13 4.48 -6.19
N GLU A 33 -0.58 3.56 -6.85
CA GLU A 33 -2.04 3.45 -6.74
C GLU A 33 -2.46 3.13 -5.29
N TYR A 34 -1.75 2.21 -4.62
CA TYR A 34 -1.95 1.90 -3.21
C TYR A 34 -1.74 3.10 -2.29
N GLU A 35 -0.65 3.87 -2.49
CA GLU A 35 -0.37 5.04 -1.66
C GLU A 35 -1.45 6.11 -1.80
N ASN A 36 -1.91 6.36 -3.03
CA ASN A 36 -3.00 7.30 -3.27
C ASN A 36 -4.28 6.86 -2.56
N MET A 37 -4.70 5.60 -2.74
CA MET A 37 -5.93 5.10 -2.10
C MET A 37 -5.84 5.06 -0.57
N SER A 38 -4.67 4.75 -0.03
CA SER A 38 -4.41 4.75 1.41
C SER A 38 -4.47 6.16 2.02
N ASN A 39 -3.98 7.16 1.29
CA ASN A 39 -4.10 8.55 1.69
C ASN A 39 -5.55 9.02 1.59
N ASP A 40 -6.24 8.70 0.49
CA ASP A 40 -7.65 9.04 0.31
C ASP A 40 -8.52 8.46 1.43
N LEU A 41 -8.33 7.18 1.78
CA LEU A 41 -9.04 6.55 2.91
C LEU A 41 -8.79 7.25 4.24
N TRP A 42 -7.55 7.63 4.49
CA TRP A 42 -7.21 8.38 5.70
C TRP A 42 -7.92 9.73 5.73
N ASP A 43 -7.90 10.46 4.62
CA ASP A 43 -8.53 11.78 4.52
C ASP A 43 -10.06 11.68 4.60
N LEU A 44 -10.67 10.66 3.99
CA LEU A 44 -12.10 10.37 4.08
C LEU A 44 -12.56 10.14 5.53
N GLU A 45 -11.75 9.45 6.34
CA GLU A 45 -12.08 9.17 7.74
C GLU A 45 -11.81 10.33 8.72
N ASN A 46 -10.98 11.31 8.32
CA ASN A 46 -10.50 12.36 9.21
C ASN A 46 -10.83 13.79 8.76
N SER A 47 -11.46 13.98 7.60
CA SER A 47 -11.87 15.29 7.10
C SER A 47 -13.29 15.64 7.51
N ASP A 48 -13.55 16.92 7.77
CA ASP A 48 -14.90 17.45 8.05
C ASP A 48 -15.74 17.64 6.76
N GLY A 49 -15.53 16.77 5.77
CA GLY A 49 -16.13 16.85 4.44
C GLY A 49 -17.60 16.42 4.39
N ASP A 50 -18.16 16.40 3.18
CA ASP A 50 -19.52 15.92 2.95
C ASP A 50 -19.65 14.44 3.37
N PRO A 51 -20.82 14.03 3.91
CA PRO A 51 -21.04 12.65 4.28
C PRO A 51 -20.99 11.74 3.04
N ILE A 52 -20.13 10.72 3.10
CA ILE A 52 -19.92 9.74 2.05
C ILE A 52 -20.58 8.41 2.45
N PRO A 53 -21.25 7.70 1.53
CA PRO A 53 -21.88 6.43 1.84
C PRO A 53 -20.88 5.37 2.31
N ASP A 54 -21.26 4.59 3.33
CA ASP A 54 -20.42 3.52 3.90
C ASP A 54 -19.99 2.50 2.84
N ASP A 55 -20.88 2.11 1.92
CA ASP A 55 -20.59 1.17 0.84
C ASP A 55 -19.46 1.65 -0.07
N PHE A 56 -19.34 2.96 -0.27
CA PHE A 56 -18.23 3.54 -1.03
C PHE A 56 -16.92 3.37 -0.25
N ILE A 57 -16.90 3.69 1.04
CA ILE A 57 -15.72 3.52 1.90
C ILE A 57 -15.28 2.05 1.91
N ILE A 58 -16.24 1.12 2.05
CA ILE A 58 -15.99 -0.33 2.01
C ILE A 58 -15.38 -0.75 0.66
N ALA A 59 -15.89 -0.23 -0.45
CA ALA A 59 -15.34 -0.53 -1.78
C ALA A 59 -13.89 -0.04 -1.93
N ILE A 60 -13.57 1.17 -1.45
CA ILE A 60 -12.20 1.71 -1.49
C ILE A 60 -11.29 0.90 -0.57
N GLN A 61 -11.75 0.51 0.63
CA GLN A 61 -11.00 -0.36 1.54
C GLN A 61 -10.69 -1.72 0.89
N LEU A 62 -11.68 -2.35 0.25
CA LEU A 62 -11.51 -3.62 -0.45
C LEU A 62 -10.54 -3.52 -1.63
N GLN A 63 -10.65 -2.46 -2.43
CA GLN A 63 -9.72 -2.25 -3.54
C GLN A 63 -8.31 -1.99 -3.04
N THR A 64 -8.15 -1.26 -1.93
CA THR A 64 -6.85 -1.02 -1.29
C THR A 64 -6.25 -2.33 -0.79
N SER A 65 -7.05 -3.23 -0.18
CA SER A 65 -6.54 -4.52 0.30
C SER A 65 -6.05 -5.42 -0.83
N TYR A 66 -6.67 -5.39 -2.01
CA TYR A 66 -6.15 -6.14 -3.17
C TYR A 66 -4.79 -5.63 -3.65
N LEU A 67 -4.58 -4.31 -3.62
CA LEU A 67 -3.27 -3.74 -3.93
C LEU A 67 -2.25 -4.12 -2.87
N GLU A 68 -2.64 -4.13 -1.59
CA GLU A 68 -1.79 -4.60 -0.50
C GLU A 68 -1.35 -6.05 -0.69
N GLU A 69 -2.28 -6.95 -1.04
CA GLU A 69 -1.97 -8.36 -1.32
C GLU A 69 -0.97 -8.51 -2.47
N GLU A 70 -1.16 -7.78 -3.58
CA GLU A 70 -0.22 -7.82 -4.73
C GLU A 70 1.18 -7.30 -4.34
N ILE A 71 1.25 -6.25 -3.51
CA ILE A 71 2.51 -5.70 -3.00
C ILE A 71 3.21 -6.68 -2.04
N GLU A 72 2.45 -7.34 -1.17
CA GLU A 72 2.97 -8.35 -0.24
C GLU A 72 3.61 -9.51 -0.99
N ASP A 73 2.93 -10.03 -2.02
CA ASP A 73 3.44 -11.11 -2.85
C ASP A 73 4.77 -10.74 -3.52
N TRP A 74 4.87 -9.53 -4.08
CA TRP A 74 6.14 -9.04 -4.64
C TRP A 74 7.24 -8.90 -3.60
N LEU A 75 6.93 -8.40 -2.40
CA LEU A 75 7.91 -8.26 -1.33
C LEU A 75 8.40 -9.63 -0.82
N VAL A 76 7.51 -10.63 -0.74
CA VAL A 76 7.88 -12.01 -0.38
C VAL A 76 8.84 -12.58 -1.41
N GLN A 77 8.49 -12.51 -2.70
CA GLN A 77 9.34 -13.00 -3.80
C GLN A 77 10.70 -12.29 -3.83
N PHE A 78 10.71 -10.97 -3.66
CA PHE A 78 11.93 -10.18 -3.64
C PHE A 78 12.87 -10.58 -2.49
N ASN A 79 12.32 -10.82 -1.30
CA ASN A 79 13.10 -11.27 -0.15
C ASN A 79 13.61 -12.71 -0.30
N GLN A 80 12.84 -13.60 -0.91
CA GLN A 80 13.27 -14.96 -1.24
C GLN A 80 14.49 -14.94 -2.18
N ASN A 81 14.38 -14.20 -3.29
CA ASN A 81 15.47 -14.05 -4.26
C ASN A 81 16.74 -13.44 -3.63
N LYS A 82 16.60 -12.47 -2.72
CA LYS A 82 17.73 -11.89 -1.97
C LYS A 82 18.44 -12.91 -1.07
N ASN A 83 17.72 -13.87 -0.50
CA ASN A 83 18.28 -14.88 0.39
C ASN A 83 18.98 -15.99 -0.40
N GLU A 84 18.48 -16.34 -1.57
CA GLU A 84 19.11 -17.30 -2.49
C GLU A 84 20.47 -16.78 -3.01
N ILE A 85 20.58 -15.48 -3.31
CA ILE A 85 21.85 -14.87 -3.78
C ILE A 85 22.92 -14.78 -2.67
N LYS A 86 22.51 -14.82 -1.39
CA LYS A 86 23.42 -14.70 -0.23
C LYS A 86 23.88 -16.04 0.33
N SER A 87 23.31 -17.16 -0.13
CA SER A 87 23.66 -18.53 0.29
C SER A 87 24.72 -19.12 -0.63
#